data_AF-U1RFK6-F1
#
_entry.id   AF-U1RFK6-F1
#
_cell.length_a   1.000
_cell.length_b   1.000
_cell.length_c   1.000
_cell.angle_alpha   90.00
_cell.angle_beta   90.00
_cell.angle_gamma   90.00
#
_symmetry.space_group_name_H-M   'P 1'
#
loop_
_entity.id
_entity.type
_entity.pdbx_description
1 polymer ?
#
loop_
_entity_poly.entity_id
_entity_poly.type
_entity_poly.pdbx_seq_one_letter_code
_entity_poly.pdbx_strand_id
1 'polypeptide(L)'
;KRQREWASNKAAKESLIYQMSLLVNYNDYRAAKDQARQLDTQWRAIGPCAKEDRDRLWQQYKSAKDQLFEAAKRAGEQRKAEARQRAQERVWRLEEQLRNVENALQRAEENYSRALSARSPSMRNPHWREISQKQLDRQSAARQKVQSIQQRRSEVIQKLGDARSRLNQF
;
A
#
# COMPACT_ATOMS: atom_id res chain seq x y z
N LYS A 1 -13.01 -48.34 -34.38
CA LYS A 1 -13.51 -47.89 -33.06
C LYS A 1 -12.43 -47.10 -32.29
N ARG A 2 -11.29 -47.72 -31.95
CA ARG A 2 -10.14 -47.09 -31.24
C ARG A 2 -9.61 -45.78 -31.82
N GLN A 3 -9.45 -45.67 -33.15
CA GLN A 3 -8.97 -44.43 -33.78
C GLN A 3 -9.93 -43.23 -33.60
N ARG A 4 -11.25 -43.47 -33.61
CA ARG A 4 -12.25 -42.41 -33.37
C ARG A 4 -12.21 -41.94 -31.91
N GLU A 5 -12.03 -42.86 -30.97
CA GLU A 5 -11.88 -42.54 -29.54
C GLU A 5 -10.61 -41.72 -29.28
N TRP A 6 -9.47 -42.06 -29.92
CA TRP A 6 -8.24 -41.27 -29.80
C TRP A 6 -8.35 -39.88 -30.40
N ALA A 7 -9.04 -39.73 -31.54
CA ALA A 7 -9.31 -38.44 -32.14
C ALA A 7 -10.21 -37.56 -31.25
N SER A 8 -11.24 -38.16 -30.62
CA SER A 8 -12.08 -37.46 -29.64
C SER A 8 -11.30 -37.02 -28.40
N ASN A 9 -10.45 -37.89 -27.86
CA ASN A 9 -9.60 -37.56 -26.70
C ASN A 9 -8.57 -36.47 -27.03
N LYS A 10 -8.04 -36.47 -28.27
CA LYS A 10 -7.15 -35.40 -28.77
C LYS A 10 -7.87 -34.05 -28.79
N ALA A 11 -9.04 -33.98 -29.42
CA ALA A 11 -9.82 -32.75 -29.51
C ALA A 11 -10.22 -32.21 -28.13
N ALA A 12 -10.58 -33.11 -27.19
CA ALA A 12 -10.85 -32.72 -25.80
C ALA A 12 -9.62 -32.10 -25.13
N LYS A 13 -8.42 -32.69 -25.29
CA LYS A 13 -7.17 -32.14 -24.75
C LYS A 13 -6.79 -30.80 -25.39
N GLU A 14 -6.98 -30.65 -26.69
CA GLU A 14 -6.76 -29.38 -27.40
C GLU A 14 -7.69 -28.27 -26.85
N SER A 15 -8.97 -28.59 -26.59
CA SER A 15 -9.90 -27.67 -25.95
C SER A 15 -9.46 -27.26 -24.53
N LEU A 16 -8.95 -28.19 -23.72
CA LEU A 16 -8.42 -27.86 -22.39
C LEU A 16 -7.18 -26.97 -22.46
N ILE A 17 -6.30 -27.18 -23.44
CA ILE A 17 -5.12 -26.32 -23.66
C ILE A 17 -5.57 -24.90 -24.02
N TYR A 18 -6.57 -24.77 -24.90
CA TYR A 18 -7.14 -23.47 -25.27
C TYR A 18 -7.79 -22.78 -24.07
N GLN A 19 -8.58 -23.50 -23.26
CA GLN A 19 -9.16 -22.94 -22.05
C GLN A 19 -8.07 -22.49 -21.05
N MET A 20 -7.00 -23.28 -20.88
CA MET A 20 -5.87 -22.93 -20.02
C MET A 20 -5.15 -21.66 -20.50
N SER A 21 -4.95 -21.49 -21.82
CA SER A 21 -4.28 -20.30 -22.35
C SER A 21 -5.12 -19.03 -22.18
N LEU A 22 -6.45 -19.13 -22.24
CA LEU A 22 -7.34 -18.00 -21.99
C LEU A 22 -7.25 -17.48 -20.54
N LEU A 23 -6.96 -18.35 -19.57
CA LEU A 23 -6.86 -17.97 -18.16
C LEU A 23 -5.74 -16.97 -17.88
N VAL A 24 -4.70 -16.90 -18.74
CA VAL A 24 -3.59 -15.94 -18.61
C VAL A 24 -4.09 -14.49 -18.71
N ASN A 25 -5.17 -14.26 -19.46
CA ASN A 25 -5.72 -12.93 -19.70
C ASN A 25 -6.71 -12.48 -18.60
N TYR A 26 -6.96 -13.31 -17.58
CA TYR A 26 -7.88 -12.97 -16.50
C TYR A 26 -7.23 -12.00 -15.52
N ASN A 27 -8.01 -11.01 -15.07
CA ASN A 27 -7.53 -10.04 -14.07
C ASN A 27 -7.58 -10.59 -12.63
N ASP A 28 -8.43 -11.59 -12.40
CA ASP A 28 -8.51 -12.34 -11.14
C ASP A 28 -7.74 -13.67 -11.24
N TYR A 29 -6.46 -13.61 -10.88
CA TYR A 29 -5.60 -14.77 -10.82
C TYR A 29 -5.95 -15.78 -9.73
N ARG A 30 -6.82 -15.45 -8.76
CA ARG A 30 -7.31 -16.45 -7.79
C ARG A 30 -8.33 -17.36 -8.47
N ALA A 31 -9.35 -16.77 -9.07
CA ALA A 31 -10.33 -17.50 -9.86
C ALA A 31 -9.66 -18.29 -11.00
N ALA A 32 -8.69 -17.69 -11.70
CA ALA A 32 -7.95 -18.37 -12.76
C ALA A 32 -7.16 -19.61 -12.27
N LYS A 33 -6.56 -19.55 -11.07
CA LYS A 33 -5.88 -20.71 -10.47
C LYS A 33 -6.85 -21.82 -10.07
N ASP A 34 -8.03 -21.47 -9.59
CA ASP A 34 -9.06 -22.46 -9.26
C ASP A 34 -9.63 -23.13 -10.51
N GLN A 35 -9.84 -22.36 -11.58
CA GLN A 35 -10.20 -22.91 -12.90
C GLN A 35 -9.09 -23.82 -13.45
N ALA A 36 -7.82 -23.44 -13.33
CA ALA A 36 -6.70 -24.29 -13.74
C ALA A 36 -6.66 -25.64 -12.99
N ARG A 37 -7.05 -25.68 -11.71
CA ARG A 37 -7.19 -26.93 -10.93
C ARG A 37 -8.34 -27.81 -11.44
N GLN A 38 -9.44 -27.21 -11.88
CA GLN A 38 -10.55 -27.93 -12.52
C GLN A 38 -10.10 -28.53 -13.85
N LEU A 39 -9.38 -27.76 -14.68
CA LEU A 39 -8.80 -28.23 -15.94
C LEU A 39 -7.78 -29.37 -15.71
N ASP A 40 -6.98 -29.31 -14.64
CA ASP A 40 -6.06 -30.41 -14.27
C ASP A 40 -6.81 -31.71 -13.99
N THR A 41 -7.97 -31.62 -13.35
CA THR A 41 -8.82 -32.79 -13.07
C THR A 41 -9.42 -33.35 -14.36
N GLN A 42 -9.94 -32.48 -15.23
CA GLN A 42 -10.49 -32.87 -16.53
C GLN A 42 -9.42 -33.50 -17.43
N TRP A 43 -8.21 -32.94 -17.44
CA TRP A 43 -7.08 -33.46 -18.21
C TRP A 43 -6.72 -34.91 -17.83
N ARG A 44 -6.70 -35.21 -16.53
CA ARG A 44 -6.43 -36.55 -16.00
C ARG A 44 -7.56 -37.56 -16.28
N ALA A 45 -8.79 -37.07 -16.40
CA ALA A 45 -9.95 -37.90 -16.71
C ALA A 45 -10.01 -38.33 -18.19
N ILE A 46 -9.38 -37.59 -19.10
CA ILE A 46 -9.36 -37.93 -20.52
C ILE A 46 -8.49 -39.17 -20.75
N GLY A 47 -9.03 -40.14 -21.49
CA GLY A 47 -8.34 -41.37 -21.86
C GLY A 47 -7.11 -41.17 -22.78
N PRO A 48 -6.43 -42.26 -23.16
CA PRO A 48 -5.24 -42.21 -23.99
C PRO A 48 -5.55 -41.68 -25.41
N CYS A 49 -4.55 -41.07 -26.04
CA CYS A 49 -4.54 -40.68 -27.45
C CYS A 49 -3.30 -41.29 -28.13
N ALA A 50 -3.09 -41.03 -29.43
CA ALA A 50 -1.91 -41.49 -30.15
C ALA A 50 -0.61 -41.04 -29.43
N LYS A 51 0.42 -41.91 -29.47
CA LYS A 51 1.69 -41.70 -28.72
C LYS A 51 2.37 -40.38 -29.09
N GLU A 52 2.37 -40.04 -30.37
CA GLU A 52 2.94 -38.79 -30.92
C GLU A 52 2.21 -37.55 -30.39
N ASP A 53 0.88 -37.58 -30.36
CA ASP A 53 0.06 -36.47 -29.88
C ASP A 53 0.12 -36.31 -28.36
N ARG A 54 0.28 -37.41 -27.62
CA ARG A 54 0.26 -37.42 -26.15
C ARG A 54 1.31 -36.49 -25.57
N ASP A 55 2.56 -36.65 -26.01
CA ASP A 55 3.69 -35.92 -25.44
C ASP A 55 3.65 -34.45 -25.90
N ARG A 56 3.26 -34.20 -27.17
CA ARG A 56 3.06 -32.84 -27.71
C ARG A 56 2.00 -32.07 -26.93
N LEU A 57 0.81 -32.65 -26.76
CA LEU A 57 -0.31 -32.01 -26.06
C LEU A 57 0.04 -31.77 -24.59
N TRP A 58 0.76 -32.70 -23.95
CA TRP A 58 1.23 -32.49 -22.58
C TRP A 58 2.18 -31.31 -22.45
N GLN A 59 3.15 -31.17 -23.36
CA GLN A 59 4.06 -30.02 -23.36
C GLN A 59 3.32 -28.69 -23.58
N GLN A 60 2.35 -28.66 -24.48
CA GLN A 60 1.52 -27.47 -24.72
C GLN A 60 0.66 -27.13 -23.50
N TYR A 61 0.03 -28.11 -22.87
CA TYR A 61 -0.76 -27.92 -21.65
C TYR A 61 0.09 -27.39 -20.51
N LYS A 62 1.25 -28.01 -20.28
CA LYS A 62 2.21 -27.57 -19.27
C LYS A 62 2.68 -26.14 -19.53
N SER A 63 3.03 -25.82 -20.78
CA SER A 63 3.46 -24.47 -21.15
C SER A 63 2.37 -23.42 -20.88
N ALA A 64 1.11 -23.70 -21.26
CA ALA A 64 -0.01 -22.80 -20.98
C ALA A 64 -0.23 -22.61 -19.47
N LYS A 65 -0.13 -23.69 -18.69
CA LYS A 65 -0.21 -23.64 -17.23
C LYS A 65 0.93 -22.82 -16.63
N ASP A 66 2.18 -23.06 -17.05
CA ASP A 66 3.34 -22.34 -16.56
C ASP A 66 3.22 -20.83 -16.85
N GLN A 67 2.71 -20.44 -18.04
CA GLN A 67 2.42 -19.05 -18.38
C GLN A 67 1.41 -18.41 -17.44
N LEU A 68 0.33 -19.12 -17.07
CA LEU A 68 -0.67 -18.63 -16.11
C LEU A 68 -0.05 -18.38 -14.72
N PHE A 69 0.73 -19.33 -14.21
CA PHE A 69 1.33 -19.19 -12.87
C PHE A 69 2.41 -18.10 -12.84
N GLU A 70 3.19 -17.95 -13.91
CA GLU A 70 4.13 -16.85 -14.08
C GLU A 70 3.43 -15.49 -14.15
N ALA A 71 2.36 -15.37 -14.95
CA ALA A 71 1.56 -14.14 -15.01
C ALA A 71 0.96 -13.79 -13.63
N ALA A 72 0.41 -14.78 -12.92
CA ALA A 72 -0.13 -14.60 -11.58
C ALA A 72 0.93 -14.19 -10.56
N LYS A 73 2.15 -14.75 -10.67
CA LYS A 73 3.29 -14.41 -9.81
C LYS A 73 3.71 -12.96 -10.04
N ARG A 74 3.94 -12.57 -11.31
CA ARG A 74 4.30 -11.19 -11.70
C ARG A 74 3.25 -10.19 -11.24
N ALA A 75 1.96 -10.47 -11.45
CA ALA A 75 0.88 -9.61 -10.98
C ALA A 75 0.85 -9.49 -9.45
N GLY A 76 1.13 -10.59 -8.73
CA GLY A 76 1.24 -10.57 -7.27
C GLY A 76 2.42 -9.74 -6.77
N GLU A 77 3.59 -9.89 -7.39
CA GLU A 77 4.80 -9.12 -7.10
C GLU A 77 4.58 -7.64 -7.39
N GLN A 78 3.97 -7.30 -8.53
CA GLN A 78 3.63 -5.93 -8.88
C GLN A 78 2.68 -5.30 -7.84
N ARG A 79 1.59 -6.00 -7.47
CA ARG A 79 0.65 -5.51 -6.43
C ARG A 79 1.35 -5.26 -5.09
N LYS A 80 2.28 -6.14 -4.70
CA LYS A 80 3.09 -5.97 -3.48
C LYS A 80 4.02 -4.77 -3.59
N ALA A 81 4.71 -4.62 -4.72
CA ALA A 81 5.60 -3.50 -4.97
C ALA A 81 4.84 -2.16 -4.93
N GLU A 82 3.70 -2.07 -5.61
CA GLU A 82 2.83 -0.89 -5.57
C GLU A 82 2.30 -0.60 -4.17
N ALA A 83 1.91 -1.63 -3.41
CA ALA A 83 1.46 -1.45 -2.03
C ALA A 83 2.59 -0.92 -1.12
N ARG A 84 3.81 -1.44 -1.29
CA ARG A 84 5.00 -0.97 -0.59
C ARG A 84 5.35 0.48 -0.97
N GLN A 85 5.30 0.83 -2.26
CA GLN A 85 5.50 2.21 -2.72
C GLN A 85 4.50 3.17 -2.10
N ARG A 86 3.19 2.84 -2.12
CA ARG A 86 2.16 3.65 -1.46
C ARG A 86 2.41 3.82 0.04
N ALA A 87 2.90 2.77 0.71
CA ALA A 87 3.27 2.85 2.13
C ALA A 87 4.49 3.76 2.34
N GLN A 88 5.51 3.70 1.49
CA GLN A 88 6.67 4.60 1.52
C GLN A 88 6.28 6.05 1.30
N GLU A 89 5.45 6.34 0.28
CA GLU A 89 4.92 7.69 0.03
C GLU A 89 4.12 8.24 1.21
N ARG A 90 3.39 7.36 1.91
CA ARG A 90 2.66 7.75 3.13
C ARG A 90 3.61 8.13 4.25
N VAL A 91 4.68 7.38 4.47
CA VAL A 91 5.74 7.71 5.44
C VAL A 91 6.39 9.04 5.07
N TRP A 92 6.81 9.21 3.82
CA TRP A 92 7.44 10.44 3.33
C TRP A 92 6.55 11.67 3.56
N ARG A 93 5.25 11.59 3.23
CA ARG A 93 4.29 12.67 3.49
C ARG A 93 4.16 13.01 4.97
N LEU A 94 4.18 12.01 5.85
CA LEU A 94 4.10 12.22 7.29
C LEU A 94 5.38 12.83 7.86
N GLU A 95 6.55 12.48 7.31
CA GLU A 95 7.83 13.11 7.67
C GLU A 95 7.87 14.58 7.26
N GLU A 96 7.38 14.90 6.06
CA GLU A 96 7.24 16.30 5.62
C GLU A 96 6.25 17.08 6.51
N GLN A 97 5.09 16.48 6.82
CA GLN A 97 4.14 17.08 7.74
C GLN A 97 4.75 17.31 9.13
N LEU A 98 5.53 16.36 9.64
CA LEU A 98 6.23 16.50 10.91
C LEU A 98 7.21 17.68 10.88
N ARG A 99 8.05 17.77 9.85
CA ARG A 99 8.98 18.89 9.67
C ARG A 99 8.25 20.24 9.65
N ASN A 100 7.12 20.33 8.95
CA ASN A 100 6.32 21.56 8.90
C ASN A 100 5.75 21.93 10.28
N VAL A 101 5.28 20.94 11.05
CA VAL A 101 4.79 21.15 12.41
C VAL A 101 5.92 21.55 13.36
N GLU A 102 7.10 20.95 13.23
CA GLU A 102 8.29 21.30 14.03
C GLU A 102 8.77 22.72 13.75
N ASN A 103 8.81 23.14 12.48
CA ASN A 103 9.10 24.52 12.11
C ASN A 103 8.06 25.51 12.68
N ALA A 104 6.78 25.14 12.66
CA ALA A 104 5.72 25.96 13.26
C ALA A 104 5.83 26.01 14.78
N LEU A 105 6.23 24.92 15.42
CA LEU A 105 6.46 24.83 16.86
C LEU A 105 7.60 25.76 17.26
N GLN A 106 8.74 25.69 16.56
CA GLN A 106 9.88 26.57 16.81
C GLN A 106 9.48 28.04 16.75
N ARG A 107 8.76 28.46 15.70
CA ARG A 107 8.27 29.85 15.58
C ARG A 107 7.33 30.25 16.71
N ALA A 108 6.48 29.34 17.17
CA ALA A 108 5.58 29.59 18.29
C ALA A 108 6.34 29.70 19.62
N GLU A 109 7.36 28.87 19.84
CA GLU A 109 8.24 28.92 21.00
C GLU A 109 9.07 30.21 21.03
N GLU A 110 9.60 30.64 19.88
CA GLU A 110 10.26 31.94 19.73
C GLU A 110 9.31 33.10 20.06
N ASN A 111 8.06 33.04 19.59
CA ASN A 111 7.05 34.04 19.91
C ASN A 111 6.73 34.08 21.42
N TYR A 112 6.57 32.90 22.03
CA TYR A 112 6.35 32.78 23.48
C TYR A 112 7.53 33.31 24.29
N SER A 113 8.76 32.98 23.90
CA SER A 113 9.99 33.52 24.50
C SER A 113 10.06 35.06 24.38
N ARG A 114 9.69 35.62 23.22
CA ARG A 114 9.59 37.08 23.04
C ARG A 114 8.51 37.70 23.92
N ALA A 115 7.38 37.01 24.14
CA ALA A 115 6.32 37.49 25.03
C ALA A 115 6.73 37.46 26.50
N LEU A 116 7.55 36.48 26.91
CA LEU A 116 8.10 36.38 28.26
C LEU A 116 9.23 37.40 28.52
N SER A 117 10.05 37.69 27.52
CA SER A 117 11.16 38.66 27.63
C SER A 117 10.75 40.12 27.40
N ALA A 118 9.47 40.38 27.12
CA ALA A 118 8.94 41.73 27.01
C ALA A 118 9.13 42.50 28.33
N ARG A 119 9.71 43.70 28.27
CA ARG A 119 9.92 44.53 29.47
C ARG A 119 8.59 44.94 30.09
N SER A 120 8.48 44.82 31.40
CA SER A 120 7.33 45.31 32.16
C SER A 120 7.21 46.83 32.05
N PRO A 121 5.98 47.39 31.97
CA PRO A 121 5.77 48.83 31.99
C PRO A 121 6.23 49.45 33.31
N SER A 122 6.72 50.69 33.25
CA SER A 122 7.05 51.46 34.46
C SER A 122 5.78 51.74 35.26
N MET A 123 5.83 51.56 36.59
CA MET A 123 4.72 51.87 37.49
C MET A 123 4.34 53.37 37.50
N ARG A 124 5.21 54.24 36.99
CA ARG A 124 4.93 55.67 36.80
C ARG A 124 4.04 55.96 35.59
N ASN A 125 3.81 54.99 34.71
CA ASN A 125 2.90 55.13 33.57
C ASN A 125 1.45 54.98 34.07
N PRO A 126 0.55 55.96 33.85
CA PRO A 126 -0.86 55.88 34.29
C PRO A 126 -1.62 54.62 33.80
N HIS A 127 -1.23 54.07 32.65
CA HIS A 127 -1.84 52.90 32.04
C HIS A 127 -1.09 51.59 32.33
N TRP A 128 -0.15 51.57 33.29
CA TRP A 128 0.72 50.41 33.54
C TRP A 128 -0.07 49.11 33.79
N ARG A 129 -1.21 49.18 34.50
CA ARG A 129 -2.07 48.01 34.78
C ARG A 129 -2.61 47.38 33.50
N GLU A 130 -3.11 48.20 32.59
CA GLU A 130 -3.68 47.73 31.31
C GLU A 130 -2.59 47.12 30.43
N ILE A 131 -1.40 47.74 30.39
CA ILE A 131 -0.25 47.23 29.63
C ILE A 131 0.22 45.88 30.20
N SER A 132 0.30 45.75 31.53
CA SER A 132 0.64 44.49 32.20
C SER A 132 -0.39 43.39 31.93
N GLN A 133 -1.69 43.71 31.97
CA GLN A 133 -2.74 42.72 31.65
C GLN A 133 -2.61 42.24 30.20
N LYS A 134 -2.46 43.15 29.23
CA LYS A 134 -2.23 42.79 27.82
C LYS A 134 -0.97 41.93 27.62
N GLN A 135 0.08 42.14 28.41
CA GLN A 135 1.28 41.28 28.40
C GLN A 135 0.98 39.87 28.90
N LEU A 136 0.24 39.73 30.01
CA LEU A 136 -0.18 38.43 30.53
C LEU A 136 -1.09 37.69 29.54
N ASP A 137 -2.02 38.39 28.90
CA ASP A 137 -2.91 37.83 27.88
C ASP A 137 -2.10 37.36 26.66
N ARG A 138 -1.09 38.12 26.25
CA ARG A 138 -0.18 37.72 25.16
C ARG A 138 0.63 36.47 25.53
N GLN A 139 1.15 36.39 26.76
CA GLN A 139 1.88 35.23 27.24
C GLN A 139 0.99 33.98 27.30
N SER A 140 -0.24 34.11 27.81
CA SER A 140 -1.18 33.01 27.91
C SER A 140 -1.61 32.51 26.52
N ALA A 141 -1.91 33.41 25.58
CA ALA A 141 -2.24 33.07 24.20
C ALA A 141 -1.07 32.38 23.47
N ALA A 142 0.15 32.90 23.62
CA ALA A 142 1.34 32.30 23.02
C ALA A 142 1.63 30.91 23.59
N ARG A 143 1.47 30.73 24.91
CA ARG A 143 1.59 29.42 25.58
C ARG A 143 0.56 28.42 25.06
N GLN A 144 -0.71 28.81 24.97
CA GLN A 144 -1.77 27.96 24.42
C GLN A 144 -1.46 27.56 22.97
N LYS A 145 -0.92 28.48 22.17
CA LYS A 145 -0.51 28.18 20.80
C LYS A 145 0.59 27.13 20.75
N VAL A 146 1.64 27.28 21.54
CA VAL A 146 2.72 26.26 21.66
C VAL A 146 2.14 24.91 22.04
N GLN A 147 1.29 24.85 23.08
CA GLN A 147 0.68 23.60 23.53
C GLN A 147 -0.17 22.93 22.43
N SER A 148 -0.98 23.70 21.69
CA SER A 148 -1.79 23.18 20.58
C SER A 148 -0.93 22.58 19.45
N ILE A 149 0.22 23.19 19.15
CA ILE A 149 1.14 22.69 18.12
C ILE A 149 1.89 21.45 18.63
N GLN A 150 2.25 21.41 19.91
CA GLN A 150 2.85 20.23 20.53
C GLN A 150 1.91 19.02 20.47
N GLN A 151 0.61 19.19 20.72
CA GLN A 151 -0.41 18.15 20.53
C GLN A 151 -0.47 17.67 19.08
N ARG A 152 -0.52 18.60 18.13
CA ARG A 152 -0.50 18.24 16.70
C ARG A 152 0.79 17.50 16.31
N ARG A 153 1.93 17.86 16.91
CA ARG A 153 3.21 17.16 16.70
C ARG A 153 3.14 15.72 17.20
N SER A 154 2.63 15.48 18.41
CA SER A 154 2.52 14.13 18.95
C SER A 154 1.59 13.24 18.10
N GLU A 155 0.48 13.78 17.62
CA GLU A 155 -0.42 13.06 16.70
C GLU A 155 0.28 12.65 15.39
N VAL A 156 1.07 13.56 14.79
CA VAL A 156 1.81 13.24 13.55
C VAL A 156 2.88 12.19 13.81
N ILE A 157 3.57 12.26 14.95
CA ILE A 157 4.56 11.25 15.36
C ILE A 157 3.89 9.87 15.52
N GLN A 158 2.73 9.80 16.17
CA GLN A 158 1.97 8.55 16.29
C GLN A 158 1.61 7.98 14.92
N LYS A 159 1.01 8.81 14.05
CA LYS A 159 0.65 8.41 12.67
C LYS A 159 1.87 7.94 11.87
N LEU A 160 3.03 8.59 12.05
CA LEU A 160 4.29 8.21 11.41
C LEU A 160 4.79 6.87 11.93
N GLY A 161 4.71 6.62 13.24
CA GLY A 161 5.02 5.33 13.85
C GLY A 161 4.18 4.19 13.28
N ASP A 162 2.87 4.39 13.19
CA ASP A 162 1.94 3.42 12.60
C ASP A 162 2.25 3.17 11.12
N ALA A 163 2.54 4.22 10.36
CA ALA A 163 2.87 4.11 8.94
C ALA A 163 4.19 3.34 8.72
N ARG A 164 5.22 3.59 9.55
CA ARG A 164 6.49 2.86 9.51
C ARG A 164 6.31 1.40 9.91
N SER A 165 5.48 1.11 10.92
CA SER A 165 5.14 -0.26 11.32
C SER A 165 4.48 -1.03 10.17
N ARG A 166 3.51 -0.42 9.48
CA ARG A 166 2.88 -1.00 8.28
C ARG A 166 3.87 -1.21 7.14
N LEU A 167 4.81 -0.29 6.94
CA LEU A 167 5.83 -0.45 5.91
C LEU A 167 6.75 -1.65 6.18
N ASN A 168 7.06 -1.91 7.45
CA ASN A 168 7.89 -3.05 7.86
C ASN A 168 7.17 -4.42 7.73
N GLN A 169 5.85 -4.42 7.52
CA GLN A 169 5.07 -5.65 7.31
C GLN A 169 5.07 -6.13 5.85
N PHE A 170 5.63 -5.36 4.91
CA PHE A 170 5.79 -5.73 3.50
C PHE A 170 7.13 -6.42 3.24
#